data_AF-A0A4V1SQS3-F1
#
_entry.id   AF-A0A4V1SQS3-F1
#
_cell.length_a   1.000
_cell.length_b   1.000
_cell.length_c   1.000
_cell.angle_alpha   90.00
_cell.angle_beta   90.00
_cell.angle_gamma   90.00
#
_symmetry.space_group_name_H-M   'P 1'
#
loop_
_entity.id
_entity.type
_entity.pdbx_description
1 polymer ?
#
loop_
_entity_poly.entity_id
_entity_poly.type
_entity_poly.pdbx_seq_one_letter_code
_entity_poly.pdbx_strand_id
1 'polypeptide(L)'
;MYTVKQYTAQDYETWNSFVSASKNGTFLFHRDFMEYHADRFSDFSLIVFDGQKPVALLPANRVAHAVHSHQGLTYGSLVLGHKTYLTQVIAAMRALLEHLHLAGIEKLHIKQIPYMYHKVPAQETDYILFLCKGGLVRRDSLSVIENSSALNFIKSRKEAVKRGGKNNLCIAEDDDFDLFWERILIPNLKQRYNAAPVHTVEEIKLLRQRFPENIRHFN
;
A
#
# COMPACT_ATOMS: atom_id res chain seq x y z
N MET A 1 9.44 -27.34 -2.67
CA MET A 1 8.01 -27.49 -2.31
C MET A 1 7.56 -26.15 -1.78
N TYR A 2 6.41 -25.66 -2.24
CA TYR A 2 5.89 -24.35 -1.81
C TYR A 2 4.98 -24.55 -0.60
N THR A 3 5.17 -23.74 0.44
CA THR A 3 4.34 -23.74 1.65
C THR A 3 3.85 -22.34 1.96
N VAL A 4 2.72 -22.24 2.67
CA VAL A 4 2.09 -20.98 3.02
C VAL A 4 1.89 -20.94 4.52
N LYS A 5 2.30 -19.84 5.13
CA LYS A 5 2.16 -19.57 6.55
C LYS A 5 1.40 -18.26 6.72
N GLN A 6 0.43 -18.22 7.64
CA GLN A 6 -0.13 -16.95 8.08
C GLN A 6 0.91 -16.20 8.92
N TYR A 7 1.07 -14.91 8.64
CA TYR A 7 1.96 -14.03 9.38
C TYR A 7 1.62 -14.03 10.87
N THR A 8 2.65 -14.10 11.71
CA THR A 8 2.55 -13.87 13.16
C THR A 8 3.60 -12.83 13.58
N ALA A 9 3.49 -12.29 14.79
CA ALA A 9 4.44 -11.30 15.30
C ALA A 9 5.91 -11.79 15.27
N GLN A 10 6.14 -13.11 15.35
CA GLN A 10 7.48 -13.71 15.22
C GLN A 10 8.08 -13.55 13.80
N ASP A 11 7.25 -13.31 12.79
CA ASP A 11 7.69 -13.11 11.40
C ASP A 11 8.00 -11.64 11.07
N TYR A 12 7.88 -10.72 12.04
CA TYR A 12 8.05 -9.27 11.85
C TYR A 12 9.30 -8.91 11.04
N GLU A 13 10.48 -9.37 11.49
CA GLU A 13 11.75 -9.10 10.82
C GLU A 13 11.82 -9.72 9.42
N THR A 14 11.34 -10.96 9.28
CA THR A 14 11.31 -11.67 7.98
C THR A 14 10.45 -10.92 6.97
N TRP A 15 9.26 -10.48 7.41
CA TRP A 15 8.32 -9.74 6.59
C TRP A 15 8.89 -8.40 6.13
N ASN A 16 9.36 -7.57 7.06
CA ASN A 16 9.83 -6.22 6.75
C ASN A 16 11.11 -6.24 5.91
N SER A 17 12.03 -7.16 6.21
CA SER A 17 13.23 -7.39 5.39
C SER A 17 12.85 -7.78 3.96
N PHE A 18 11.86 -8.66 3.80
CA PHE A 18 11.38 -9.06 2.49
C PHE A 18 10.71 -7.90 1.74
N VAL A 19 9.87 -7.09 2.40
CA VAL A 19 9.24 -5.90 1.80
C VAL A 19 10.32 -4.95 1.27
N SER A 20 11.35 -4.67 2.07
CA SER A 20 12.48 -3.81 1.66
C SER A 20 13.21 -4.35 0.42
N ALA A 21 13.50 -5.65 0.40
CA ALA A 21 14.22 -6.33 -0.69
C ALA A 21 13.34 -6.72 -1.90
N SER A 22 12.03 -6.54 -1.82
CA SER A 22 11.08 -6.93 -2.87
C SER A 22 11.22 -6.06 -4.13
N LYS A 23 10.81 -6.59 -5.28
CA LYS A 23 10.81 -5.85 -6.56
C LYS A 23 9.64 -4.88 -6.73
N ASN A 24 8.57 -5.05 -5.95
CA ASN A 24 7.34 -4.26 -6.11
C ASN A 24 6.74 -3.75 -4.79
N GLY A 25 7.36 -4.03 -3.64
CA GLY A 25 6.88 -3.56 -2.35
C GLY A 25 7.25 -2.11 -2.06
N THR A 26 6.33 -1.40 -1.41
CA THR A 26 6.52 -0.06 -0.84
C THR A 26 6.46 -0.13 0.68
N PHE A 27 6.83 0.96 1.38
CA PHE A 27 6.76 1.02 2.84
C PHE A 27 5.34 0.82 3.40
N LEU A 28 4.30 0.96 2.56
CA LEU A 28 2.91 0.69 2.95
C LEU A 28 2.67 -0.78 3.34
N PHE A 29 3.55 -1.70 2.92
CA PHE A 29 3.49 -3.10 3.31
C PHE A 29 4.34 -3.40 4.55
N HIS A 30 5.03 -2.42 5.13
CA HIS A 30 5.78 -2.59 6.37
C HIS A 30 4.81 -2.82 7.53
N ARG A 31 5.15 -3.72 8.47
CA ARG A 31 4.26 -4.05 9.60
C ARG A 31 3.96 -2.84 10.47
N ASP A 32 4.95 -1.99 10.74
CA ASP A 32 4.72 -0.71 11.44
C ASP A 32 3.72 0.22 10.73
N PHE A 33 3.54 0.11 9.41
CA PHE A 33 2.53 0.85 8.66
C PHE A 33 1.20 0.09 8.60
N MET A 34 1.19 -1.23 8.60
CA MET A 34 -0.07 -1.98 8.54
C MET A 34 -0.78 -2.03 9.90
N GLU A 35 -0.02 -2.02 10.99
CA GLU A 35 -0.52 -2.31 12.33
C GLU A 35 -1.26 -1.14 13.01
N TYR A 36 -1.16 0.10 12.51
CA TYR A 36 -1.96 1.20 13.08
C TYR A 36 -3.47 1.05 12.83
N HIS A 37 -3.88 0.15 11.92
CA HIS A 37 -5.28 -0.22 11.65
C HIS A 37 -5.65 -1.60 12.20
N ALA A 38 -4.87 -2.19 13.10
CA ALA A 38 -5.09 -3.56 13.56
C ALA A 38 -6.45 -3.77 14.24
N ASP A 39 -7.07 -2.71 14.77
CA ASP A 39 -8.41 -2.71 15.37
C ASP A 39 -9.54 -2.81 14.32
N ARG A 40 -9.28 -2.40 13.06
CA ARG A 40 -10.28 -2.28 12.00
C ARG A 40 -10.36 -3.50 11.08
N PHE A 41 -9.27 -4.26 10.97
CA PHE A 41 -9.16 -5.36 10.01
C PHE A 41 -8.64 -6.64 10.68
N SER A 42 -9.34 -7.75 10.46
CA SER A 42 -8.83 -9.08 10.84
C SER A 42 -7.66 -9.45 9.93
N ASP A 43 -6.43 -9.26 10.40
CA ASP A 43 -5.22 -9.59 9.65
C ASP A 43 -5.23 -11.07 9.22
N PHE A 44 -4.97 -11.28 7.95
CA PHE A 44 -4.86 -12.58 7.31
C PHE A 44 -3.69 -12.58 6.32
N SER A 45 -2.67 -11.79 6.63
CA SER A 45 -1.47 -11.68 5.81
C SER A 45 -0.74 -13.02 5.74
N LEU A 46 -0.26 -13.38 4.54
CA LEU A 46 0.35 -14.68 4.26
C LEU A 46 1.78 -14.52 3.75
N ILE A 47 2.64 -15.47 4.11
CA ILE A 47 4.00 -15.62 3.62
C ILE A 47 4.07 -16.92 2.83
N VAL A 48 4.56 -16.85 1.60
CA VAL A 48 4.79 -18.03 0.76
C VAL A 48 6.28 -18.34 0.71
N PHE A 49 6.63 -19.58 1.02
CA PHE A 49 8.00 -20.08 1.04
C PHE A 49 8.25 -21.08 -0.09
N ASP A 50 9.45 -21.05 -0.66
CA ASP A 50 10.02 -22.15 -1.45
C ASP A 50 11.09 -22.84 -0.60
N GLY A 51 10.76 -24.00 -0.03
CA GLY A 51 11.53 -24.58 1.05
C GLY A 51 11.48 -23.70 2.30
N GLN A 52 12.64 -23.17 2.73
CA GLN A 52 12.74 -22.25 3.88
C GLN A 52 12.83 -20.78 3.46
N LYS A 53 12.86 -20.49 2.16
CA LYS A 53 13.10 -19.13 1.65
C LYS A 53 11.77 -18.46 1.32
N PRO A 54 11.44 -17.28 1.88
CA PRO A 54 10.27 -16.52 1.45
C PRO A 54 10.45 -16.08 0.00
N VAL A 55 9.40 -16.23 -0.80
CA VAL A 55 9.38 -15.89 -2.24
C VAL A 55 8.28 -14.91 -2.63
N ALA A 56 7.23 -14.83 -1.83
CA ALA A 56 6.17 -13.85 -1.94
C ALA A 56 5.49 -13.58 -0.58
N LEU A 57 4.93 -12.38 -0.42
CA LEU A 57 4.02 -12.03 0.66
C LEU A 57 2.66 -11.66 0.05
N LEU A 58 1.59 -11.92 0.79
CA LEU A 58 0.28 -11.35 0.53
C LEU A 58 -0.15 -10.56 1.78
N PRO A 59 0.03 -9.22 1.79
CA PRO A 59 -0.62 -8.36 2.77
C PRO A 59 -2.13 -8.51 2.62
N ALA A 60 -2.82 -8.96 3.67
CA ALA A 60 -4.23 -9.32 3.53
C ALA A 60 -5.03 -9.18 4.81
N ASN A 61 -6.34 -8.97 4.64
CA ASN A 61 -7.33 -9.09 5.70
C ASN A 61 -8.45 -10.02 5.26
N ARG A 62 -9.07 -10.69 6.23
CA ARG A 62 -10.22 -11.57 6.02
C ARG A 62 -11.52 -10.85 6.34
N VAL A 63 -12.53 -11.06 5.51
CA VAL A 63 -13.93 -10.66 5.74
C VAL A 63 -14.81 -11.87 5.42
N ALA A 64 -15.39 -12.50 6.45
CA ALA A 64 -16.16 -13.73 6.32
C ALA A 64 -15.41 -14.82 5.52
N HIS A 65 -15.91 -15.18 4.33
CA HIS A 65 -15.33 -16.18 3.43
C HIS A 65 -14.49 -15.57 2.29
N ALA A 66 -14.15 -14.28 2.39
CA ALA A 66 -13.29 -13.59 1.42
C ALA A 66 -11.99 -13.13 2.08
N VAL A 67 -10.91 -13.20 1.31
CA VAL A 67 -9.64 -12.56 1.63
C VAL A 67 -9.44 -11.41 0.66
N HIS A 68 -9.07 -10.25 1.20
CA HIS A 68 -8.72 -9.07 0.43
C HIS A 68 -7.23 -8.82 0.61
N SER A 69 -6.57 -8.38 -0.45
CA SER A 69 -5.20 -7.88 -0.43
C SER A 69 -5.10 -6.52 0.29
N HIS A 70 -5.50 -6.53 1.56
CA HIS A 70 -5.62 -5.48 2.55
C HIS A 70 -6.49 -4.27 2.17
N GLN A 71 -7.70 -4.21 2.71
CA GLN A 71 -8.67 -3.13 2.49
C GLN A 71 -8.27 -1.80 3.17
N GLY A 72 -7.39 -1.85 4.17
CA GLY A 72 -6.82 -0.64 4.79
C GLY A 72 -5.69 0.00 3.99
N LEU A 73 -5.25 -0.60 2.87
CA LEU A 73 -4.19 -0.05 2.03
C LEU A 73 -4.75 0.53 0.73
N THR A 74 -4.08 1.57 0.21
CA THR A 74 -4.41 2.18 -1.09
C THR A 74 -4.37 1.15 -2.22
N TYR A 75 -3.46 0.17 -2.13
CA TYR A 75 -3.32 -0.96 -3.02
C TYR A 75 -2.69 -2.12 -2.23
N GLY A 76 -2.84 -3.34 -2.73
CA GLY A 76 -2.21 -4.52 -2.16
C GLY A 76 -2.27 -5.70 -3.13
N SER A 77 -1.16 -6.37 -3.29
CA SER A 77 -1.04 -7.53 -4.19
C SER A 77 0.02 -8.46 -3.61
N LEU A 78 0.38 -9.49 -4.36
CA LEU A 78 1.60 -10.24 -4.10
C LEU A 78 2.80 -9.28 -4.10
N VAL A 79 3.47 -9.17 -2.96
CA VAL A 79 4.79 -8.57 -2.84
C VAL A 79 5.79 -9.66 -3.21
N LEU A 80 6.58 -9.44 -4.24
CA LEU A 80 7.43 -10.46 -4.85
C LEU A 80 8.90 -10.20 -4.58
N GLY A 81 9.65 -11.27 -4.31
CA GLY A 81 11.09 -11.18 -4.15
C GLY A 81 11.77 -10.71 -5.43
N HIS A 82 12.88 -9.98 -5.31
CA HIS A 82 13.59 -9.44 -6.48
C HIS A 82 14.05 -10.53 -7.47
N LYS A 83 14.40 -11.71 -6.96
CA LYS A 83 14.83 -12.88 -7.75
C LYS A 83 13.72 -13.91 -7.96
N THR A 84 12.45 -13.56 -7.71
CA THR A 84 11.32 -14.47 -7.93
C THR A 84 10.85 -14.37 -9.38
N TYR A 85 11.02 -15.45 -10.14
CA TYR A 85 10.63 -15.52 -11.56
C TYR A 85 9.19 -15.99 -11.75
N LEU A 86 8.63 -15.79 -12.94
CA LEU A 86 7.24 -16.13 -13.26
C LEU A 86 6.84 -17.57 -12.88
N THR A 87 7.70 -18.56 -13.15
CA THR A 87 7.44 -19.97 -12.80
C THR A 87 7.28 -20.17 -11.29
N GLN A 88 8.07 -19.46 -10.48
CA GLN A 88 7.95 -19.45 -9.02
C GLN A 88 6.71 -18.71 -8.56
N VAL A 89 6.33 -17.61 -9.23
CA VAL A 89 5.08 -16.88 -8.92
C VAL A 89 3.86 -17.74 -9.21
N ILE A 90 3.84 -18.51 -10.29
CA ILE A 90 2.77 -19.47 -10.61
C ILE A 90 2.68 -20.55 -9.50
N ALA A 91 3.81 -21.13 -9.10
CA ALA A 91 3.84 -22.12 -8.04
C ALA A 91 3.41 -21.55 -6.68
N ALA A 92 3.85 -20.32 -6.36
CA ALA A 92 3.46 -19.60 -5.16
C ALA A 92 1.96 -19.29 -5.13
N MET A 93 1.40 -18.82 -6.25
CA MET A 93 -0.04 -18.56 -6.35
C MET A 93 -0.84 -19.85 -6.17
N ARG A 94 -0.42 -20.96 -6.79
CA ARG A 94 -1.09 -22.25 -6.63
C ARG A 94 -1.14 -22.65 -5.15
N ALA A 95 0.00 -22.65 -4.47
CA ALA A 95 0.08 -22.99 -3.05
C ALA A 95 -0.77 -22.03 -2.18
N LEU A 96 -0.80 -20.75 -2.54
CA LEU A 96 -1.64 -19.75 -1.87
C LEU A 96 -3.13 -20.05 -2.06
N LEU A 97 -3.59 -20.33 -3.27
CA LEU A 97 -4.99 -20.68 -3.53
C LEU A 97 -5.41 -21.98 -2.85
N GLU A 98 -4.55 -23.00 -2.83
CA GLU A 98 -4.76 -24.24 -2.09
C GLU A 98 -4.90 -23.98 -0.58
N HIS A 99 -4.01 -23.15 0.00
CA HIS A 99 -4.08 -22.73 1.39
C HIS A 99 -5.38 -22.00 1.71
N LEU A 100 -5.80 -21.05 0.86
CA LEU A 100 -7.06 -20.33 1.01
C LEU A 100 -8.27 -21.26 0.95
N HIS A 101 -8.28 -22.20 0.00
CA HIS A 101 -9.35 -23.18 -0.15
C HIS A 101 -9.50 -24.05 1.11
N LEU A 102 -8.38 -24.58 1.64
CA LEU A 102 -8.36 -25.37 2.86
C LEU A 102 -8.82 -24.56 4.10
N ALA A 103 -8.61 -23.24 4.09
CA ALA A 103 -9.08 -22.33 5.14
C ALA A 103 -10.56 -21.91 4.98
N GLY A 104 -11.29 -22.48 4.00
CA GLY A 104 -12.70 -22.16 3.74
C GLY A 104 -12.92 -20.77 3.13
N ILE A 105 -11.91 -20.25 2.42
CA ILE A 105 -12.01 -18.99 1.68
C ILE A 105 -12.50 -19.28 0.26
N GLU A 106 -13.55 -18.59 -0.13
CA GLU A 106 -14.21 -18.72 -1.43
C GLU A 106 -13.69 -17.72 -2.46
N LYS A 107 -13.24 -16.54 -2.00
CA LYS A 107 -12.85 -15.42 -2.87
C LYS A 107 -11.56 -14.77 -2.39
N LEU A 108 -10.65 -14.54 -3.33
CA LEU A 108 -9.48 -13.69 -3.16
C LEU A 108 -9.64 -12.43 -4.01
N HIS A 109 -9.68 -11.27 -3.36
CA HIS A 109 -9.69 -9.97 -4.01
C HIS A 109 -8.28 -9.38 -4.01
N ILE A 110 -7.73 -9.12 -5.20
CA ILE A 110 -6.42 -8.48 -5.37
C ILE A 110 -6.62 -7.05 -5.91
N LYS A 111 -6.05 -6.06 -5.23
CA LYS A 111 -5.98 -4.66 -5.66
C LYS A 111 -4.57 -4.33 -6.12
N GLN A 112 -4.31 -4.57 -7.40
CA GLN A 112 -2.96 -4.54 -7.98
C GLN A 112 -2.11 -3.35 -7.54
N ILE A 113 -0.82 -3.61 -7.30
CA ILE A 113 0.18 -2.57 -7.06
C ILE A 113 0.34 -1.79 -8.36
N PRO A 114 0.13 -0.46 -8.34
CA PRO A 114 0.30 0.34 -9.54
C PRO A 114 1.73 0.27 -10.07
N TYR A 115 1.90 0.05 -11.38
CA TYR A 115 3.20 -0.30 -11.98
C TYR A 115 4.30 0.75 -11.76
N MET A 116 3.94 2.02 -11.59
CA MET A 116 4.88 3.12 -11.30
C MET A 116 5.56 2.98 -9.92
N TYR A 117 5.01 2.18 -9.01
CA TYR A 117 5.66 1.86 -7.73
C TYR A 117 6.59 0.65 -7.80
N HIS A 118 6.61 -0.07 -8.93
CA HIS A 118 7.52 -1.20 -9.08
C HIS A 118 8.97 -0.70 -9.20
N LYS A 119 9.89 -1.33 -8.46
CA LYS A 119 11.33 -1.00 -8.51
C LYS A 119 12.00 -1.55 -9.78
N VAL A 120 11.43 -2.62 -10.33
CA VAL A 120 11.75 -3.23 -11.63
C VAL A 120 10.45 -3.80 -12.24
N PRO A 121 10.37 -4.11 -13.54
CA PRO A 121 9.18 -4.76 -14.11
C PRO A 121 8.75 -6.00 -13.30
N ALA A 122 7.54 -5.97 -12.75
CA ALA A 122 7.04 -6.95 -11.77
C ALA A 122 5.53 -7.23 -11.93
N GLN A 123 5.11 -7.44 -13.18
CA GLN A 123 3.70 -7.62 -13.56
C GLN A 123 3.26 -9.09 -13.59
N GLU A 124 3.99 -9.99 -12.93
CA GLU A 124 3.64 -11.41 -12.94
C GLU A 124 2.22 -11.67 -12.41
N THR A 125 1.74 -10.84 -11.47
CA THR A 125 0.36 -10.96 -10.95
C THR A 125 -0.69 -10.77 -12.06
N ASP A 126 -0.43 -9.92 -13.07
CA ASP A 126 -1.36 -9.72 -14.21
C ASP A 126 -1.55 -11.03 -14.98
N TYR A 127 -0.43 -11.72 -15.24
CA TYR A 127 -0.43 -13.02 -15.92
C TYR A 127 -1.10 -14.11 -15.07
N ILE A 128 -0.86 -14.11 -13.76
CA ILE A 128 -1.54 -15.03 -12.83
C ILE A 128 -3.05 -14.82 -12.88
N LEU A 129 -3.53 -13.58 -12.80
CA LEU A 129 -4.96 -13.27 -12.86
C LEU A 129 -5.58 -13.73 -14.19
N PHE A 130 -4.85 -13.61 -15.30
CA PHE A 130 -5.26 -14.18 -16.59
C PHE A 130 -5.40 -15.70 -16.53
N LEU A 131 -4.40 -16.43 -16.04
CA LEU A 131 -4.45 -17.89 -15.91
C LEU A 131 -5.60 -18.37 -15.02
N CYS A 132 -5.84 -17.66 -13.91
CA CYS A 132 -6.93 -17.94 -12.99
C CYS A 132 -8.31 -17.51 -13.50
N LYS A 133 -8.40 -16.88 -14.69
CA LYS A 133 -9.63 -16.27 -15.21
C LYS A 133 -10.27 -15.30 -14.20
N GLY A 134 -9.42 -14.52 -13.52
CA GLY A 134 -9.84 -13.58 -12.49
C GLY A 134 -10.84 -12.54 -13.02
N GLY A 135 -11.95 -12.36 -12.31
CA GLY A 135 -12.97 -11.37 -12.66
C GLY A 135 -12.52 -9.95 -12.30
N LEU A 136 -12.61 -9.03 -13.26
CA LEU A 136 -12.41 -7.60 -13.01
C LEU A 136 -13.66 -7.02 -12.33
N VAL A 137 -13.51 -6.54 -11.09
CA VAL A 137 -14.63 -5.97 -10.32
C VAL A 137 -14.57 -4.45 -10.20
N ARG A 138 -13.40 -3.83 -10.43
CA ARG A 138 -13.16 -2.40 -10.25
C ARG A 138 -11.94 -1.94 -11.05
N ARG A 139 -11.97 -0.70 -11.54
CA ARG A 139 -10.80 0.04 -12.04
C ARG A 139 -10.77 1.41 -11.40
N ASP A 140 -9.60 1.80 -10.90
CA ASP A 140 -9.33 3.12 -10.35
C ASP A 140 -8.41 3.90 -11.31
N SER A 141 -8.55 5.22 -11.36
CA SER A 141 -7.63 6.11 -12.08
C SER A 141 -6.65 6.75 -11.10
N LEU A 142 -5.40 6.94 -11.55
CA LEU A 142 -4.36 7.65 -10.82
C LEU A 142 -3.87 8.82 -11.68
N SER A 143 -3.69 9.98 -11.06
CA SER A 143 -3.00 11.12 -11.68
C SER A 143 -1.56 11.13 -11.18
N VAL A 144 -0.62 10.72 -12.03
CA VAL A 144 0.80 10.55 -11.67
C VAL A 144 1.68 11.47 -12.48
N ILE A 145 2.66 12.08 -11.83
CA ILE A 145 3.74 12.84 -12.46
C ILE A 145 5.03 12.06 -12.23
N GLU A 146 5.65 11.64 -13.32
CA GLU A 146 6.98 11.02 -13.30
C GLU A 146 8.02 12.13 -13.19
N ASN A 147 8.66 12.29 -12.03
CA ASN A 147 9.56 13.42 -11.77
C ASN A 147 10.74 13.47 -12.74
N SER A 148 11.23 12.32 -13.21
CA SER A 148 12.30 12.26 -14.21
C SER A 148 11.89 12.81 -15.60
N SER A 149 10.59 12.91 -15.86
CA SER A 149 10.02 13.44 -17.11
C SER A 149 8.91 14.47 -16.87
N ALA A 150 9.04 15.23 -15.78
CA ALA A 150 8.01 16.17 -15.34
C ALA A 150 7.69 17.21 -16.42
N LEU A 151 6.38 17.39 -16.68
CA LEU A 151 5.90 18.41 -17.60
C LEU A 151 6.18 19.81 -17.03
N ASN A 152 6.52 20.74 -17.91
CA ASN A 152 6.64 22.15 -17.55
C ASN A 152 5.31 22.68 -17.01
N PHE A 153 5.37 23.43 -15.91
CA PHE A 153 4.20 24.12 -15.39
C PHE A 153 3.62 25.07 -16.44
N ILE A 154 2.30 25.00 -16.62
CA ILE A 154 1.54 25.96 -17.43
C ILE A 154 1.66 27.38 -16.84
N LYS A 155 1.51 28.40 -17.68
CA LYS A 155 1.68 29.82 -17.32
C LYS A 155 0.88 30.20 -16.06
N SER A 156 -0.37 29.77 -15.96
CA SER A 156 -1.23 30.09 -14.80
C SER A 156 -0.68 29.54 -13.48
N ARG A 157 -0.04 28.35 -13.48
CA ARG A 157 0.60 27.78 -12.29
C ARG A 157 1.86 28.55 -11.92
N LYS A 158 2.69 28.94 -12.90
CA LYS A 158 3.86 29.79 -12.66
C LYS A 158 3.48 31.15 -12.07
N GLU A 159 2.41 31.76 -12.56
CA GLU A 159 1.90 33.03 -12.01
C GLU A 159 1.32 32.86 -10.60
N ALA A 160 0.67 31.73 -10.28
CA ALA A 160 0.22 31.45 -8.92
C ALA A 160 1.39 31.37 -7.93
N VAL A 161 2.48 30.69 -8.30
CA VAL A 161 3.71 30.62 -7.48
C VAL A 161 4.30 32.01 -7.27
N LYS A 162 4.43 32.82 -8.33
CA LYS A 162 4.91 34.22 -8.22
C LYS A 162 4.03 35.07 -7.30
N ARG A 163 2.71 34.91 -7.38
CA ARG A 163 1.79 35.61 -6.46
C ARG A 163 2.01 35.18 -5.01
N GLY A 164 2.20 33.89 -4.75
CA GLY A 164 2.56 33.39 -3.41
C GLY A 164 3.80 34.11 -2.88
N GLY A 165 4.88 34.13 -3.67
CA GLY A 165 6.11 34.84 -3.32
C GLY A 165 5.92 36.34 -3.08
N LYS A 166 5.12 37.03 -3.91
CA LYS A 166 4.78 38.46 -3.70
C LYS A 166 4.00 38.72 -2.41
N ASN A 167 3.26 37.74 -1.91
CA ASN A 167 2.51 37.82 -0.65
C ASN A 167 3.29 37.22 0.52
N ASN A 168 4.60 36.98 0.37
CA ASN A 168 5.46 36.37 1.38
C ASN A 168 4.95 35.02 1.91
N LEU A 169 4.28 34.24 1.04
CA LEU A 169 3.89 32.87 1.39
C LEU A 169 5.15 32.03 1.59
N CYS A 170 5.34 31.54 2.81
CA CYS A 170 6.36 30.57 3.15
C CYS A 170 5.75 29.18 3.09
N ILE A 171 6.55 28.19 2.66
CA ILE A 171 6.23 26.77 2.82
C ILE A 171 7.34 26.20 3.69
N ALA A 172 6.99 25.67 4.84
CA ALA A 172 7.93 25.07 5.77
C ALA A 172 7.52 23.64 6.07
N GLU A 173 8.51 22.75 6.18
CA GLU A 173 8.27 21.46 6.81
C GLU A 173 7.97 21.71 8.28
N ASP A 174 6.89 21.13 8.76
CA ASP A 174 6.36 21.36 10.10
C ASP A 174 5.88 20.02 10.67
N ASP A 175 6.02 19.86 11.98
CA ASP A 175 5.53 18.69 12.72
C ASP A 175 4.22 19.00 13.48
N ASP A 176 3.67 20.22 13.37
CA ASP A 176 2.35 20.58 13.88
C ASP A 176 1.22 20.10 12.93
N PHE A 177 0.88 18.82 13.07
CA PHE A 177 -0.27 18.23 12.40
C PHE A 177 -1.61 18.72 12.98
N ASP A 178 -1.65 19.15 14.25
CA ASP A 178 -2.89 19.55 14.91
C ASP A 178 -3.46 20.79 14.24
N LEU A 179 -2.60 21.78 13.96
CA LEU A 179 -3.01 23.02 13.30
C LEU A 179 -3.72 22.73 11.97
N PHE A 180 -3.16 21.85 11.12
CA PHE A 180 -3.80 21.48 9.87
C PHE A 180 -5.11 20.69 10.11
N TRP A 181 -5.12 19.70 11.00
CA TRP A 181 -6.31 18.87 11.24
C TRP A 181 -7.48 19.70 11.78
N GLU A 182 -7.24 20.48 12.84
CA GLU A 182 -8.26 21.20 13.58
C GLU A 182 -8.75 22.45 12.85
N ARG A 183 -7.83 23.20 12.21
CA ARG A 183 -8.17 24.50 11.60
C ARG A 183 -8.56 24.38 10.14
N ILE A 184 -8.05 23.36 9.43
CA ILE A 184 -8.23 23.25 7.98
C ILE A 184 -9.02 22.00 7.63
N LEU A 185 -8.53 20.80 7.94
CA LEU A 185 -9.09 19.56 7.42
C LEU A 185 -10.51 19.29 7.94
N ILE A 186 -10.68 19.24 9.27
CA ILE A 186 -11.98 18.92 9.90
C ILE A 186 -13.05 19.94 9.51
N PRO A 187 -12.82 21.27 9.64
CA PRO A 187 -13.83 22.26 9.27
C PRO A 187 -14.23 22.17 7.79
N ASN A 188 -13.25 22.01 6.90
CA ASN A 188 -13.52 21.93 5.46
C ASN A 188 -14.31 20.67 5.08
N LEU A 189 -13.95 19.51 5.62
CA LEU A 189 -14.67 18.26 5.35
C LEU A 189 -16.11 18.32 5.87
N LYS A 190 -16.32 18.86 7.07
CA LYS A 190 -17.66 19.04 7.63
C LYS A 190 -18.48 20.02 6.81
N GLN A 191 -17.92 21.18 6.45
CA GLN A 191 -18.65 22.21 5.72
C GLN A 191 -19.02 21.77 4.30
N ARG A 192 -18.10 21.12 3.58
CA ARG A 192 -18.29 20.80 2.15
C ARG A 192 -18.96 19.46 1.91
N TYR A 193 -18.71 18.48 2.77
CA TYR A 193 -19.11 17.09 2.54
C TYR A 193 -19.86 16.47 3.73
N ASN A 194 -20.04 17.20 4.83
CA ASN A 194 -20.57 16.68 6.09
C ASN A 194 -19.89 15.37 6.53
N ALA A 195 -18.57 15.30 6.34
CA ALA A 195 -17.75 14.13 6.58
C ALA A 195 -16.67 14.40 7.64
N ALA A 196 -16.15 13.34 8.24
CA ALA A 196 -14.98 13.37 9.11
C ALA A 196 -13.73 12.88 8.35
N PRO A 197 -12.51 13.26 8.79
CA PRO A 197 -11.28 12.66 8.28
C PRO A 197 -11.27 11.14 8.46
N VAL A 198 -10.69 10.42 7.49
CA VAL A 198 -10.52 8.95 7.57
C VAL A 198 -9.47 8.55 8.62
N HIS A 199 -8.49 9.43 8.86
CA HIS A 199 -7.42 9.25 9.84
C HIS A 199 -7.49 10.33 10.91
N THR A 200 -7.27 9.94 12.16
CA THR A 200 -7.11 10.89 13.27
C THR A 200 -5.74 11.56 13.21
N VAL A 201 -5.57 12.66 13.94
CA VAL A 201 -4.28 13.34 14.03
C VAL A 201 -3.26 12.47 14.77
N GLU A 202 -3.70 11.72 15.77
CA GLU A 202 -2.88 10.78 16.54
C GLU A 202 -2.33 9.66 15.66
N GLU A 203 -3.14 9.12 14.75
CA GLU A 203 -2.73 8.09 13.79
C GLU A 203 -1.62 8.60 12.87
N ILE A 204 -1.79 9.81 12.32
CA ILE A 204 -0.79 10.38 11.41
C ILE A 204 0.49 10.77 12.16
N LYS A 205 0.40 11.27 13.40
CA LYS A 205 1.57 11.52 14.25
C LYS A 205 2.34 10.23 14.56
N LEU A 206 1.64 9.15 14.91
CA LEU A 206 2.26 7.83 15.13
C LEU A 206 2.98 7.35 13.87
N LEU A 207 2.34 7.47 12.72
CA LEU A 207 2.94 7.07 11.44
C LEU A 207 4.15 7.93 11.08
N ARG A 208 4.08 9.25 11.26
CA ARG A 208 5.21 10.18 11.09
C ARG A 208 6.39 9.78 11.97
N GLN A 209 6.15 9.44 13.24
CA GLN A 209 7.20 8.99 14.15
C GLN A 209 7.91 7.73 13.66
N ARG A 210 7.15 6.77 13.09
CA ARG A 210 7.69 5.50 12.57
C ARG A 210 8.36 5.64 11.21
N PHE A 211 7.88 6.56 10.38
CA PHE A 211 8.34 6.73 8.99
C PHE A 211 8.73 8.18 8.69
N PRO A 212 9.73 8.73 9.39
CA PRO A 212 10.03 10.15 9.34
C PRO A 212 10.44 10.63 7.93
N GLU A 213 11.10 9.78 7.15
CA GLU A 213 11.54 10.13 5.79
C GLU A 213 10.44 9.93 4.74
N ASN A 214 9.43 9.10 5.04
CA ASN A 214 8.36 8.76 4.09
C ASN A 214 7.09 9.57 4.30
N ILE A 215 6.86 10.07 5.51
CA ILE A 215 5.69 10.88 5.87
C ILE A 215 6.22 12.23 6.35
N ARG A 216 5.99 13.26 5.54
CA ARG A 216 6.47 14.63 5.76
C ARG A 216 5.30 15.59 5.62
N HIS A 217 5.21 16.56 6.52
CA HIS A 217 4.14 17.55 6.55
C HIS A 217 4.69 18.94 6.26
N PHE A 218 3.95 19.72 5.48
CA PHE A 218 4.34 21.06 5.07
C PHE A 218 3.16 22.01 5.28
N ASN A 219 3.41 23.12 5.98
CA ASN A 219 2.47 24.21 6.20
C ASN A 219 2.86 25.45 5.38
#